data_AF-A0A836CC28-F1
#
_entry.id   AF-A0A836CC28-F1
#
_cell.length_a   1.000
_cell.length_b   1.000
_cell.length_c   1.000
_cell.angle_alpha   90.00
_cell.angle_beta   90.00
_cell.angle_gamma   90.00
#
_symmetry.space_group_name_H-M   'P 1'
#
loop_
_entity.id
_entity.type
_entity.pdbx_description
1 polymer ?
#
loop_
_entity_poly.entity_id
_entity_poly.type
_entity_poly.pdbx_seq_one_letter_code
_entity_poly.pdbx_strand_id
1 'polypeptide(L)'
;CEVNGCTKQAVRRSGSTEFCVMHEGGDRCQHVDEGGNSCNACAKISNSGNGVVHMCIKHGGGNRCQHVDEEGNSCRASALTSRTGSGAVGMCIKHGGGDRCQHVDEGGNSCRASAVTSKSESGAVGMCFKHGGGDRCQHTLTMDTSLAKHPKSGSGTAGMCIKHGGGDRCHHTDEGGNSCRSSAVASKMGSGAIGMCVKHGGGNRCQHVDEEDNSCRASAVTSKSGSGLVGMSRKHGGGDRCQHVDEDGIYCGTSAEHSKTGTGVTGMCRTHGGGNRCQIHGC
;
A
#
# COMPACT_ATOMS: atom_id res chain seq x y z
N CYS A 1 -22.27 -7.32 -4.65
CA CYS A 1 -21.77 -7.54 -6.02
C CYS A 1 -22.50 -8.76 -6.54
N GLU A 2 -23.01 -8.71 -7.76
CA GLU A 2 -23.86 -9.80 -8.28
C GLU A 2 -23.09 -11.05 -8.75
N VAL A 3 -21.76 -10.99 -8.79
CA VAL A 3 -20.94 -12.17 -9.05
C VAL A 3 -21.11 -13.17 -7.91
N ASN A 4 -21.58 -14.37 -8.25
CA ASN A 4 -21.76 -15.48 -7.31
C ASN A 4 -20.52 -15.70 -6.45
N GLY A 5 -20.71 -15.74 -5.13
CA GLY A 5 -19.61 -15.89 -4.15
C GLY A 5 -18.85 -14.59 -3.81
N CYS A 6 -19.22 -13.43 -4.40
CA CYS A 6 -18.57 -12.15 -4.09
C CYS A 6 -19.30 -11.39 -2.97
N THR A 7 -18.68 -11.33 -1.79
CA THR A 7 -19.23 -10.60 -0.63
C THR A 7 -18.99 -9.09 -0.66
N LYS A 8 -18.36 -8.56 -1.72
CA LYS A 8 -18.00 -7.13 -1.80
C LYS A 8 -19.19 -6.27 -2.23
N GLN A 9 -19.28 -5.07 -1.66
CA GLN A 9 -20.29 -4.08 -2.07
C GLN A 9 -20.07 -3.62 -3.52
N ALA A 10 -21.18 -3.44 -4.24
CA ALA A 10 -21.15 -2.84 -5.58
C ALA A 10 -20.81 -1.35 -5.47
N VAL A 11 -20.11 -0.81 -6.46
CA VAL A 11 -19.74 0.61 -6.48
C VAL A 11 -20.41 1.27 -7.67
N ARG A 12 -21.22 2.30 -7.40
CA ARG A 12 -21.99 3.00 -8.43
C ARG A 12 -21.05 3.66 -9.45
N ARG A 13 -21.38 3.45 -10.72
CA ARG A 13 -20.86 4.15 -11.90
C ARG A 13 -21.96 5.05 -12.45
N SER A 14 -21.63 6.19 -13.05
CA SER A 14 -22.58 6.97 -13.84
C SER A 14 -23.06 6.09 -15.01
N GLY A 15 -24.28 5.53 -14.91
CA GLY A 15 -24.85 4.64 -15.93
C GLY A 15 -24.98 3.15 -15.58
N SER A 16 -24.91 2.77 -14.29
CA SER A 16 -25.05 1.41 -13.70
C SER A 16 -23.74 0.64 -13.48
N THR A 17 -23.68 -0.12 -12.38
CA THR A 17 -23.15 -1.51 -12.33
C THR A 17 -23.37 -2.11 -10.93
N GLU A 18 -23.92 -3.33 -10.88
CA GLU A 18 -24.16 -4.14 -9.68
C GLU A 18 -22.89 -4.88 -9.21
N PHE A 19 -21.75 -4.43 -9.71
CA PHE A 19 -20.45 -5.06 -9.54
C PHE A 19 -19.54 -4.26 -8.61
N CYS A 20 -18.66 -4.97 -7.90
CA CYS A 20 -17.65 -4.33 -7.05
C CYS A 20 -16.46 -3.85 -7.90
N VAL A 21 -15.58 -3.02 -7.33
CA VAL A 21 -14.38 -2.48 -8.01
C VAL A 21 -13.50 -3.57 -8.67
N MET A 22 -13.46 -4.77 -8.08
CA MET A 22 -12.69 -5.89 -8.63
C MET A 22 -13.36 -6.57 -9.82
N HIS A 23 -14.69 -6.50 -9.90
CA HIS A 23 -15.50 -7.00 -11.02
C HIS A 23 -15.98 -5.84 -11.88
N GLU A 24 -15.08 -4.87 -12.08
CA GLU A 24 -15.28 -3.74 -12.99
C GLU A 24 -16.33 -2.69 -12.60
N GLY A 25 -16.78 -2.70 -11.35
CA GLY A 25 -17.60 -1.62 -10.80
C GLY A 25 -16.84 -0.30 -10.62
N GLY A 26 -17.57 0.82 -10.76
CA GLY A 26 -17.05 2.19 -10.63
C GLY A 26 -16.32 2.73 -11.88
N ASP A 27 -16.05 4.04 -11.90
CA ASP A 27 -15.39 4.70 -13.03
C ASP A 27 -13.90 4.34 -13.13
N ARG A 28 -13.42 4.16 -14.37
CA ARG A 28 -12.01 3.86 -14.69
C ARG A 28 -11.28 5.12 -15.13
N CYS A 29 -9.97 5.11 -14.89
CA CYS A 29 -9.08 6.17 -15.30
C CYS A 29 -9.05 6.28 -16.84
N GLN A 30 -9.31 7.46 -17.37
CA GLN A 30 -9.31 7.72 -18.81
C GLN A 30 -7.91 7.95 -19.42
N HIS A 31 -6.85 7.70 -18.65
CA HIS A 31 -5.50 7.87 -19.14
C HIS A 31 -5.15 6.72 -20.09
N VAL A 32 -4.69 7.07 -21.28
CA VAL A 32 -4.09 6.18 -22.28
C VAL A 32 -2.62 6.55 -22.41
N ASP A 33 -1.74 5.55 -22.38
CA ASP A 33 -0.31 5.77 -22.61
C ASP A 33 0.01 5.90 -24.11
N GLU A 34 1.26 6.25 -24.44
CA GLU A 34 1.74 6.40 -25.82
C GLU A 34 1.65 5.10 -26.64
N GLY A 35 1.58 3.94 -25.96
CA GLY A 35 1.36 2.62 -26.57
C GLY A 35 -0.12 2.26 -26.75
N GLY A 36 -1.05 3.17 -26.43
CA GLY A 36 -2.49 2.95 -26.55
C GLY A 36 -3.11 2.13 -25.41
N ASN A 37 -2.35 1.81 -24.35
CA ASN A 37 -2.89 1.03 -23.22
C ASN A 37 -3.64 1.94 -22.26
N SER A 38 -4.87 1.54 -21.92
CA SER A 38 -5.72 2.28 -20.99
C SER A 38 -5.41 1.92 -19.53
N CYS A 39 -5.48 2.92 -18.66
CA CYS A 39 -5.25 2.72 -17.24
C CYS A 39 -6.46 2.07 -16.57
N ASN A 40 -6.33 0.81 -16.20
CA ASN A 40 -7.38 0.07 -15.50
C ASN A 40 -7.59 0.47 -14.02
N ALA A 41 -6.88 1.48 -13.51
CA ALA A 41 -7.10 1.97 -12.16
C ALA A 41 -8.46 2.67 -12.04
N CYS A 42 -9.07 2.60 -10.86
CA CYS A 42 -10.30 3.34 -10.58
C CYS A 42 -10.03 4.85 -10.59
N ALA A 43 -10.84 5.59 -11.35
CA ALA A 43 -10.83 7.03 -11.35
C ALA A 43 -11.22 7.57 -9.96
N LYS A 44 -10.71 8.76 -9.65
CA LYS A 44 -11.10 9.50 -8.46
C LYS A 44 -11.89 10.73 -8.87
N ILE A 45 -13.08 10.86 -8.28
CA ILE A 45 -13.87 12.08 -8.37
C ILE A 45 -13.16 13.14 -7.53
N SER A 46 -12.92 14.29 -8.14
CA SER A 46 -12.41 15.50 -7.49
C SER A 46 -13.61 16.31 -7.00
N ASN A 47 -13.74 16.49 -5.69
CA ASN A 47 -14.82 17.31 -5.11
C ASN A 47 -14.40 18.78 -4.98
N SER A 48 -13.09 19.06 -4.97
CA SER A 48 -12.53 20.42 -4.81
C SER A 48 -12.06 21.04 -6.13
N GLY A 49 -12.43 20.46 -7.28
CA GLY A 49 -12.28 21.06 -8.62
C GLY A 49 -10.86 21.13 -9.20
N ASN A 50 -9.80 20.89 -8.43
CA ASN A 50 -8.41 21.06 -8.88
C ASN A 50 -7.69 19.76 -9.31
N GLY A 51 -8.28 18.59 -9.05
CA GLY A 51 -7.85 17.33 -9.66
C GLY A 51 -8.49 17.08 -11.02
N VAL A 52 -7.78 16.38 -11.90
CA VAL A 52 -8.32 15.99 -13.21
C VAL A 52 -9.44 14.97 -13.00
N VAL A 53 -10.66 15.31 -13.43
CA VAL A 53 -11.81 14.42 -13.36
C VAL A 53 -11.57 13.16 -14.20
N HIS A 54 -12.19 12.05 -13.80
CA HIS A 54 -12.04 10.75 -14.47
C HIS A 54 -10.59 10.21 -14.56
N MET A 55 -9.66 10.77 -13.81
CA MET A 55 -8.30 10.25 -13.67
C MET A 55 -8.10 9.56 -12.32
N CYS A 56 -7.17 8.61 -12.26
CA CYS A 56 -6.73 8.03 -10.98
C CYS A 56 -5.70 8.96 -10.30
N ILE A 57 -5.40 8.71 -9.03
CA ILE A 57 -4.46 9.51 -8.23
C ILE A 57 -3.09 9.64 -8.93
N LYS A 58 -2.61 8.56 -9.56
CA LYS A 58 -1.33 8.54 -10.28
C LYS A 58 -1.33 9.51 -11.48
N HIS A 59 -2.47 9.64 -12.15
CA HIS A 59 -2.65 10.49 -13.34
C HIS A 59 -3.28 11.85 -13.01
N GLY A 60 -3.16 12.31 -11.76
CA GLY A 60 -3.62 13.65 -11.36
C GLY A 60 -5.07 13.74 -10.90
N GLY A 61 -5.75 12.61 -10.72
CA GLY A 61 -7.11 12.57 -10.18
C GLY A 61 -7.20 12.78 -8.68
N GLY A 62 -8.38 13.22 -8.22
CA GLY A 62 -8.66 13.56 -6.82
C GLY A 62 -8.05 14.88 -6.36
N ASN A 63 -8.41 15.34 -5.15
CA ASN A 63 -8.02 16.66 -4.65
C ASN A 63 -6.49 16.83 -4.57
N ARG A 64 -5.99 17.95 -5.11
CA ARG A 64 -4.56 18.27 -5.21
C ARG A 64 -4.19 19.36 -4.22
N CYS A 65 -2.92 19.37 -3.80
CA CYS A 65 -2.38 20.40 -2.94
C CYS A 65 -2.45 21.76 -3.64
N GLN A 66 -2.98 22.77 -2.96
CA GLN A 66 -3.14 24.13 -3.50
C GLN A 66 -1.88 24.99 -3.36
N HIS A 67 -0.89 24.56 -2.57
CA HIS A 67 0.40 25.24 -2.44
C HIS A 67 1.08 25.43 -3.80
N VAL A 68 1.46 26.67 -4.09
CA VAL A 68 2.37 27.08 -5.17
C VAL A 68 3.66 27.60 -4.53
N ASP A 69 4.82 27.21 -5.07
CA ASP A 69 6.09 27.77 -4.62
C ASP A 69 6.33 29.18 -5.18
N GLU A 70 7.43 29.81 -4.77
CA GLU A 70 7.80 31.17 -5.19
C GLU A 70 8.07 31.29 -6.70
N GLU A 71 8.37 30.16 -7.34
CA GLU A 71 8.61 30.04 -8.79
C GLU A 71 7.30 29.78 -9.57
N GLY A 72 6.18 29.67 -8.87
CA GLY A 72 4.85 29.43 -9.45
C GLY A 72 4.53 27.96 -9.73
N ASN A 73 5.36 27.02 -9.29
CA ASN A 73 5.10 25.60 -9.48
C ASN A 73 4.10 25.07 -8.44
N SER A 74 3.05 24.43 -8.93
CA SER A 74 2.04 23.82 -8.07
C SER A 74 2.50 22.48 -7.48
N CYS A 75 2.19 22.27 -6.20
CA CYS A 75 2.51 21.04 -5.52
C CYS A 75 1.70 19.86 -6.08
N ARG A 76 2.39 18.88 -6.67
CA ARG A 76 1.80 17.63 -7.17
C ARG A 76 1.46 16.61 -6.08
N ALA A 77 1.43 17.00 -4.81
CA ALA A 77 0.96 16.10 -3.76
C ALA A 77 -0.57 16.11 -3.68
N SER A 78 -1.17 15.00 -3.24
CA SER A 78 -2.60 14.99 -2.95
C SER A 78 -2.90 15.83 -1.70
N ALA A 79 -3.98 16.59 -1.75
CA ALA A 79 -4.48 17.27 -0.57
C ALA A 79 -5.05 16.24 0.42
N LEU A 80 -4.85 16.49 1.71
CA LEU A 80 -5.50 15.70 2.76
C LEU A 80 -6.77 16.41 3.21
N THR A 81 -7.84 15.65 3.37
CA THR A 81 -9.05 16.14 4.01
C THR A 81 -8.82 16.23 5.52
N SER A 82 -9.09 17.41 6.06
CA SER A 82 -9.12 17.69 7.50
C SER A 82 -10.53 17.41 7.98
N ARG A 83 -10.72 16.46 8.92
CA ARG A 83 -12.06 16.17 9.47
C ARG A 83 -12.38 17.03 10.68
N THR A 84 -11.34 17.47 11.38
CA THR A 84 -11.45 18.29 12.61
C THR A 84 -11.30 19.77 12.32
N GLY A 85 -10.90 20.14 11.10
CA GLY A 85 -10.63 21.54 10.72
C GLY A 85 -9.27 22.05 11.20
N SER A 86 -8.49 21.26 11.95
CA SER A 86 -7.18 21.69 12.47
C SER A 86 -6.08 21.76 11.40
N GLY A 87 -6.22 21.02 10.29
CA GLY A 87 -5.32 21.10 9.13
C GLY A 87 -5.79 22.10 8.08
N ALA A 88 -4.83 22.72 7.37
CA ALA A 88 -5.13 23.59 6.24
C ALA A 88 -5.91 22.85 5.15
N VAL A 89 -7.08 23.39 4.79
CA VAL A 89 -7.95 22.80 3.76
C VAL A 89 -7.26 22.88 2.40
N GLY A 90 -7.35 21.81 1.60
CA GLY A 90 -6.77 21.80 0.25
C GLY A 90 -5.24 21.66 0.20
N MET A 91 -4.57 21.46 1.35
CA MET A 91 -3.11 21.30 1.41
C MET A 91 -2.70 19.84 1.58
N CYS A 92 -1.47 19.49 1.19
CA CYS A 92 -0.87 18.20 1.51
C CYS A 92 -0.23 18.21 2.90
N ILE A 93 0.16 17.04 3.40
CA ILE A 93 0.69 16.89 4.76
C ILE A 93 1.94 17.74 5.01
N LYS A 94 2.80 17.88 3.99
CA LYS A 94 4.01 18.71 4.05
C LYS A 94 3.68 20.20 4.14
N HIS A 95 2.62 20.65 3.48
CA HIS A 95 2.17 22.04 3.45
C HIS A 95 1.06 22.36 4.47
N GLY A 96 0.95 21.59 5.57
CA GLY A 96 -0.01 21.92 6.62
C GLY A 96 -1.37 21.22 6.53
N GLY A 97 -1.60 20.40 5.51
CA GLY A 97 -2.86 19.68 5.34
C GLY A 97 -3.04 18.47 6.24
N GLY A 98 -4.31 18.09 6.46
CA GLY A 98 -4.71 16.98 7.34
C GLY A 98 -4.68 17.33 8.83
N ASP A 99 -5.44 16.58 9.63
CA ASP A 99 -5.60 16.86 11.06
C ASP A 99 -4.25 16.80 11.82
N ARG A 100 -4.05 17.75 12.73
CA ARG A 100 -2.86 17.81 13.61
C ARG A 100 -3.21 17.33 15.01
N CYS A 101 -2.20 16.80 15.70
CA CYS A 101 -2.38 16.36 17.07
C CYS A 101 -2.76 17.53 17.97
N GLN A 102 -3.89 17.41 18.68
CA GLN A 102 -4.40 18.44 19.58
C GLN A 102 -3.75 18.43 20.97
N HIS A 103 -2.80 17.51 21.20
CA HIS A 103 -2.07 17.42 22.47
C HIS A 103 -1.18 18.65 22.64
N VAL A 104 -1.33 19.31 23.78
CA VAL A 104 -0.44 20.35 24.31
C VAL A 104 0.27 19.80 25.54
N ASP A 105 1.59 19.96 25.61
CA ASP A 105 2.35 19.58 26.80
C ASP A 105 2.20 20.61 27.94
N GLU A 106 2.72 20.28 29.12
CA GLU A 106 2.67 21.15 30.30
C GLU A 106 3.39 22.49 30.10
N GLY A 107 4.30 22.57 29.12
CA GLY A 107 4.98 23.79 28.69
C GLY A 107 4.22 24.61 27.65
N GLY A 108 3.00 24.19 27.27
CA GLY A 108 2.18 24.86 26.26
C GLY A 108 2.58 24.57 24.81
N ASN A 109 3.52 23.65 24.56
CA ASN A 109 3.92 23.30 23.20
C ASN A 109 2.93 22.31 22.60
N SER A 110 2.41 22.66 21.42
CA SER A 110 1.54 21.76 20.66
C SER A 110 2.33 20.68 19.94
N CYS A 111 1.79 19.46 19.94
CA CYS A 111 2.37 18.35 19.23
C CYS A 111 2.29 18.56 17.71
N ARG A 112 3.46 18.63 17.06
CA ARG A 112 3.55 18.85 15.60
C ARG A 112 3.18 17.62 14.77
N ALA A 113 3.00 16.46 15.40
CA ALA A 113 2.66 15.23 14.70
C ALA A 113 1.25 15.30 14.10
N SER A 114 1.04 14.59 13.00
CA SER A 114 -0.29 14.43 12.41
C SER A 114 -1.17 13.59 13.31
N ALA A 115 -2.43 13.99 13.44
CA ALA A 115 -3.44 13.17 14.08
C ALA A 115 -3.70 11.93 13.23
N VAL A 116 -4.00 10.82 13.90
CA VAL A 116 -4.36 9.57 13.24
C VAL A 116 -5.87 9.46 13.27
N THR A 117 -6.50 9.33 12.10
CA THR A 117 -7.95 9.16 12.03
C THR A 117 -8.32 7.77 12.54
N SER A 118 -9.04 7.71 13.66
CA SER A 118 -9.71 6.50 14.14
C SER A 118 -10.98 6.27 13.33
N LYS A 119 -11.27 5.01 12.97
CA LYS A 119 -12.57 4.63 12.39
C LYS A 119 -13.50 4.02 13.45
N SER A 120 -12.96 3.70 14.61
CA SER A 120 -13.67 3.22 15.79
C SER A 120 -13.67 4.27 16.90
N GLU A 121 -14.52 4.05 17.90
CA GLU A 121 -14.64 4.89 19.09
C GLU A 121 -13.49 4.70 20.09
N SER A 122 -12.60 3.72 19.85
CA SER A 122 -11.56 3.31 20.81
C SER A 122 -10.28 4.16 20.79
N GLY A 123 -10.13 5.06 19.79
CA GLY A 123 -8.96 5.93 19.67
C GLY A 123 -9.32 7.40 19.85
N ALA A 124 -8.49 8.17 20.56
CA ALA A 124 -8.73 9.59 20.79
C ALA A 124 -8.77 10.37 19.45
N VAL A 125 -9.87 11.07 19.20
CA VAL A 125 -10.06 11.90 18.01
C VAL A 125 -9.09 13.07 18.05
N GLY A 126 -8.48 13.42 16.91
CA GLY A 126 -7.57 14.57 16.83
C GLY A 126 -6.21 14.36 17.51
N MET A 127 -5.89 13.14 17.96
CA MET A 127 -4.58 12.83 18.57
C MET A 127 -3.66 12.08 17.60
N CYS A 128 -2.35 12.22 17.77
CA CYS A 128 -1.38 11.37 17.06
C CYS A 128 -1.26 10.00 17.75
N PHE A 129 -0.62 9.04 17.08
CA PHE A 129 -0.42 7.69 17.62
C PHE A 129 0.19 7.69 19.03
N LYS A 130 1.22 8.51 19.28
CA LYS A 130 1.89 8.60 20.59
C LYS A 130 0.99 9.14 21.69
N HIS A 131 0.09 10.06 21.34
CA HIS A 131 -0.88 10.66 22.28
C HIS A 131 -2.24 9.95 22.26
N GLY A 132 -2.29 8.73 21.73
CA GLY A 132 -3.47 7.87 21.81
C GLY A 132 -4.50 7.99 20.69
N GLY A 133 -4.12 8.60 19.57
CA GLY A 133 -4.90 8.54 18.34
C GLY A 133 -4.77 7.21 17.60
N GLY A 134 -5.79 6.88 16.82
CA GLY A 134 -5.91 5.62 16.08
C GLY A 134 -6.56 4.50 16.89
N ASP A 135 -7.14 3.52 16.18
CA ASP A 135 -7.87 2.40 16.77
C ASP A 135 -6.93 1.50 17.60
N ARG A 136 -7.24 1.25 18.87
CA ARG A 136 -6.42 0.46 19.80
C ARG A 136 -6.81 -1.02 19.78
N CYS A 137 -5.84 -1.92 19.95
CA CYS A 137 -6.10 -3.34 20.08
C CYS A 137 -6.98 -3.64 21.31
N GLN A 138 -8.14 -4.27 21.11
CA GLN A 138 -9.11 -4.60 22.17
C GLN A 138 -8.70 -5.80 23.06
N HIS A 139 -7.45 -6.25 22.99
CA HIS A 139 -6.98 -7.39 23.80
C HIS A 139 -6.78 -6.93 25.25
N THR A 140 -7.79 -7.17 26.09
CA THR A 140 -8.05 -6.52 27.39
C THR A 140 -7.06 -6.82 28.52
N LEU A 141 -6.06 -7.67 28.32
CA LEU A 141 -5.10 -8.07 29.38
C LEU A 141 -3.73 -7.39 29.29
N THR A 142 -3.51 -6.60 28.25
CA THR A 142 -2.28 -5.84 28.06
C THR A 142 -2.67 -4.43 27.68
N MET A 143 -2.10 -3.42 28.35
CA MET A 143 -2.06 -2.02 27.88
C MET A 143 -1.23 -1.93 26.58
N ASP A 144 -1.56 -2.75 25.60
CA ASP A 144 -0.85 -2.86 24.34
C ASP A 144 -1.32 -1.70 23.47
N THR A 145 -0.42 -0.74 23.30
CA THR A 145 -0.61 0.46 22.49
C THR A 145 -0.59 0.16 21.00
N SER A 146 -0.51 -1.11 20.56
CA SER A 146 -0.54 -1.45 19.14
C SER A 146 -1.90 -1.12 18.54
N LEU A 147 -1.84 -0.63 17.30
CA LEU A 147 -3.02 -0.36 16.51
C LEU A 147 -3.79 -1.65 16.23
N ALA A 148 -5.10 -1.60 16.48
CA ALA A 148 -6.03 -2.57 15.96
C ALA A 148 -5.90 -2.61 14.43
N LYS A 149 -6.03 -3.80 13.88
CA LYS A 149 -6.16 -3.95 12.44
C LYS A 149 -7.62 -4.13 12.13
N HIS A 150 -8.22 -3.13 11.49
CA HIS A 150 -9.53 -3.35 10.86
C HIS A 150 -9.36 -4.36 9.72
N PRO A 151 -10.02 -5.53 9.77
CA PRO A 151 -10.04 -6.44 8.63
C PRO A 151 -10.72 -5.69 7.48
N LYS A 152 -9.96 -5.43 6.40
CA LYS A 152 -10.54 -4.80 5.19
C LYS A 152 -11.51 -5.75 4.50
N SER A 153 -11.39 -7.06 4.72
CA SER A 153 -12.34 -8.12 4.36
C SER A 153 -11.84 -9.44 4.97
N GLY A 154 -12.47 -10.02 6.01
CA GLY A 154 -12.22 -11.43 6.42
C GLY A 154 -12.25 -11.76 7.92
N SER A 155 -12.10 -13.07 8.22
CA SER A 155 -12.45 -13.84 9.44
C SER A 155 -11.61 -13.56 10.72
N GLY A 156 -10.73 -12.55 10.69
CA GLY A 156 -9.98 -12.17 11.89
C GLY A 156 -10.88 -11.48 12.91
N THR A 157 -10.54 -11.58 14.20
CA THR A 157 -11.33 -10.85 15.21
C THR A 157 -11.18 -9.35 15.00
N ALA A 158 -12.31 -8.68 14.78
CA ALA A 158 -12.36 -7.24 14.63
C ALA A 158 -11.82 -6.56 15.89
N GLY A 159 -11.16 -5.41 15.74
CA GLY A 159 -10.63 -4.65 16.88
C GLY A 159 -9.33 -5.19 17.48
N MET A 160 -8.77 -6.31 17.00
CA MET A 160 -7.48 -6.83 17.46
C MET A 160 -6.33 -6.48 16.50
N CYS A 161 -5.09 -6.38 17.01
CA CYS A 161 -3.89 -6.25 16.17
C CYS A 161 -3.47 -7.61 15.60
N ILE A 162 -2.58 -7.64 14.60
CA ILE A 162 -2.13 -8.87 13.94
C ILE A 162 -1.57 -9.89 14.95
N LYS A 163 -0.80 -9.39 15.92
CA LYS A 163 -0.19 -10.21 16.98
C LYS A 163 -1.23 -10.90 17.85
N HIS A 164 -2.34 -10.23 18.15
CA HIS A 164 -3.37 -10.72 19.09
C HIS A 164 -4.54 -11.44 18.45
N GLY A 165 -4.70 -11.44 17.12
CA GLY A 165 -5.93 -12.01 16.56
C GLY A 165 -6.37 -11.42 15.25
N GLY A 166 -6.07 -10.15 15.04
CA GLY A 166 -6.64 -9.35 13.96
C GLY A 166 -6.15 -9.68 12.56
N GLY A 167 -7.04 -9.44 11.59
CA GLY A 167 -6.81 -9.69 10.17
C GLY A 167 -6.97 -11.14 9.75
N ASP A 168 -6.99 -11.36 8.43
CA ASP A 168 -7.35 -12.65 7.83
C ASP A 168 -6.38 -13.77 8.21
N ARG A 169 -6.94 -14.95 8.53
CA ARG A 169 -6.20 -16.14 8.96
C ARG A 169 -6.09 -17.14 7.83
N CYS A 170 -5.03 -17.94 7.87
CA CYS A 170 -4.83 -19.03 6.93
C CYS A 170 -5.94 -20.07 7.11
N HIS A 171 -6.61 -20.44 6.02
CA HIS A 171 -7.70 -21.43 6.04
C HIS A 171 -7.22 -22.90 6.06
N HIS A 172 -5.91 -23.12 6.02
CA HIS A 172 -5.35 -24.47 6.02
C HIS A 172 -5.54 -25.14 7.38
N THR A 173 -6.11 -26.33 7.37
CA THR A 173 -6.20 -27.25 8.51
C THR A 173 -5.33 -28.47 8.25
N ASP A 174 -4.55 -28.89 9.24
CA ASP A 174 -3.79 -30.15 9.12
C ASP A 174 -4.70 -31.39 9.26
N GLU A 175 -4.15 -32.56 9.01
CA GLU A 175 -4.87 -33.85 9.12
C GLU A 175 -5.35 -34.14 10.56
N GLY A 176 -4.75 -33.48 11.56
CA GLY A 176 -5.17 -33.53 12.97
C GLY A 176 -6.25 -32.50 13.33
N GLY A 177 -6.78 -31.76 12.35
CA GLY A 177 -7.81 -30.73 12.56
C GLY A 177 -7.29 -29.40 13.14
N ASN A 178 -5.97 -29.22 13.28
CA ASN A 178 -5.43 -27.96 13.76
C ASN A 178 -5.37 -26.92 12.63
N SER A 179 -5.98 -25.77 12.87
CA SER A 179 -5.93 -24.65 11.94
C SER A 179 -4.59 -23.92 11.98
N CYS A 180 -4.10 -23.54 10.80
CA CYS A 180 -2.88 -22.77 10.67
C CYS A 180 -3.06 -21.37 11.29
N ARG A 181 -2.31 -21.10 12.37
CA ARG A 181 -2.38 -19.81 13.08
C ARG A 181 -1.76 -18.64 12.32
N SER A 182 -1.10 -18.89 11.20
CA SER A 182 -0.45 -17.85 10.39
C SER A 182 -1.49 -16.92 9.75
N SER A 183 -1.15 -15.65 9.57
CA SER A 183 -1.99 -14.73 8.81
C SER A 183 -2.04 -15.13 7.33
N ALA A 184 -3.23 -15.01 6.74
CA ALA A 184 -3.38 -15.10 5.30
C ALA A 184 -2.73 -13.89 4.62
N VAL A 185 -2.24 -14.11 3.40
CA VAL A 185 -1.63 -13.08 2.57
C VAL A 185 -2.50 -12.87 1.34
N ALA A 186 -2.87 -11.61 1.09
CA ALA A 186 -3.72 -11.27 -0.04
C ALA A 186 -3.01 -11.54 -1.38
N SER A 187 -3.65 -12.34 -2.23
CA SER A 187 -3.25 -12.57 -3.62
C SER A 187 -3.92 -11.54 -4.53
N LYS A 188 -3.27 -10.38 -4.71
CA LYS A 188 -3.81 -9.30 -5.56
C LYS A 188 -3.88 -9.68 -7.05
N MET A 189 -2.97 -10.54 -7.49
CA MET A 189 -2.86 -10.99 -8.90
C MET A 189 -3.57 -12.33 -9.14
N GLY A 190 -4.26 -12.89 -8.14
CA GLY A 190 -4.95 -14.19 -8.26
C GLY A 190 -4.04 -15.41 -8.42
N SER A 191 -2.72 -15.24 -8.50
CA SER A 191 -1.76 -16.31 -8.81
C SER A 191 -1.46 -17.25 -7.63
N GLY A 192 -1.95 -16.94 -6.43
CA GLY A 192 -1.81 -17.80 -5.25
C GLY A 192 -3.12 -17.92 -4.50
N ALA A 193 -3.21 -18.94 -3.64
CA ALA A 193 -4.43 -19.32 -2.96
C ALA A 193 -4.95 -18.17 -2.07
N ILE A 194 -6.22 -17.81 -2.27
CA ILE A 194 -6.91 -16.77 -1.48
C ILE A 194 -7.16 -17.33 -0.08
N GLY A 195 -6.91 -16.52 0.95
CA GLY A 195 -7.13 -16.95 2.35
C GLY A 195 -6.06 -17.89 2.91
N MET A 196 -4.94 -18.10 2.19
CA MET A 196 -3.81 -18.90 2.66
C MET A 196 -2.64 -18.03 3.11
N CYS A 197 -1.78 -18.55 3.98
CA CYS A 197 -0.49 -17.95 4.30
C CYS A 197 0.56 -18.31 3.24
N VAL A 198 1.72 -17.63 3.24
CA VAL A 198 2.79 -17.86 2.25
C VAL A 198 3.23 -19.32 2.19
N LYS A 199 3.33 -20.00 3.36
CA LYS A 199 3.74 -21.41 3.43
C LYS A 199 2.73 -22.35 2.76
N HIS A 200 1.44 -22.02 2.85
CA HIS A 200 0.36 -22.80 2.24
C HIS A 200 -0.07 -22.23 0.87
N GLY A 201 0.84 -21.56 0.15
CA GLY A 201 0.60 -21.10 -1.22
C GLY A 201 -0.16 -19.78 -1.35
N GLY A 202 -0.33 -19.03 -0.26
CA GLY A 202 -0.94 -17.70 -0.28
C GLY A 202 -0.02 -16.58 -0.75
N GLY A 203 -0.63 -15.46 -1.16
CA GLY A 203 0.07 -14.32 -1.76
C GLY A 203 0.36 -14.52 -3.25
N ASN A 204 0.90 -13.48 -3.91
CA ASN A 204 1.21 -13.57 -5.34
C ASN A 204 2.35 -14.58 -5.59
N ARG A 205 2.16 -15.49 -6.55
CA ARG A 205 3.12 -16.53 -6.94
C ARG A 205 3.72 -16.21 -8.29
N CYS A 206 4.94 -16.71 -8.50
CA CYS A 206 5.63 -16.55 -9.76
C CYS A 206 4.83 -17.22 -10.88
N GLN A 207 4.61 -16.49 -11.98
CA GLN A 207 3.84 -16.97 -13.13
C GLN A 207 4.71 -17.72 -14.15
N HIS A 208 6.02 -17.79 -13.94
CA HIS A 208 6.93 -18.55 -14.78
C HIS A 208 6.60 -20.05 -14.73
N VAL A 209 6.42 -20.63 -15.91
CA VAL A 209 6.37 -22.07 -16.19
C VAL A 209 7.59 -22.41 -17.03
N ASP A 210 8.26 -23.52 -16.72
CA ASP A 210 9.35 -24.01 -17.58
C ASP A 210 8.82 -24.90 -18.72
N GLU A 211 9.73 -25.39 -19.57
CA GLU A 211 9.39 -26.19 -20.76
C GLU A 211 8.74 -27.55 -20.41
N GLU A 212 8.85 -27.99 -19.16
CA GLU A 212 8.24 -29.21 -18.64
C GLU A 212 6.90 -28.94 -17.91
N ASP A 213 6.31 -27.75 -18.14
CA ASP A 213 5.09 -27.28 -17.49
C ASP A 213 5.19 -27.17 -15.95
N ASN A 214 6.40 -27.12 -15.39
CA ASN A 214 6.58 -26.94 -13.96
C ASN A 214 6.49 -25.46 -13.60
N SER A 215 5.47 -25.14 -12.80
CA SER A 215 5.29 -23.80 -12.27
C SER A 215 6.30 -23.45 -11.17
N CYS A 216 6.87 -22.25 -11.26
CA CYS A 216 7.81 -21.75 -10.27
C CYS A 216 7.11 -21.53 -8.92
N ARG A 217 7.50 -22.32 -7.91
CA ARG A 217 6.97 -22.23 -6.54
C ARG A 217 7.49 -21.02 -5.74
N ALA A 218 8.21 -20.10 -6.37
CA ALA A 218 8.64 -18.88 -5.70
C ALA A 218 7.49 -17.88 -5.59
N SER A 219 7.53 -17.01 -4.59
CA SER A 219 6.61 -15.87 -4.51
C SER A 219 6.98 -14.81 -5.55
N ALA A 220 5.98 -14.20 -6.17
CA ALA A 220 6.19 -13.05 -7.02
C ALA A 220 6.60 -11.84 -6.17
N VAL A 221 7.47 -11.00 -6.72
CA VAL A 221 7.99 -9.80 -6.06
C VAL A 221 7.52 -8.58 -6.84
N THR A 222 6.80 -7.69 -6.17
CA THR A 222 6.33 -6.45 -6.79
C THR A 222 7.49 -5.45 -6.91
N SER A 223 7.68 -4.90 -8.09
CA SER A 223 8.57 -3.74 -8.30
C SER A 223 7.86 -2.47 -7.86
N LYS A 224 8.52 -1.63 -7.05
CA LYS A 224 8.06 -0.29 -6.69
C LYS A 224 8.41 0.71 -7.78
N SER A 225 9.56 0.55 -8.43
CA SER A 225 10.02 1.42 -9.52
C SER A 225 9.40 1.06 -10.87
N GLY A 226 8.75 -0.10 -10.98
CA GLY A 226 8.22 -0.63 -12.25
C GLY A 226 9.28 -1.25 -13.15
N SER A 227 10.54 -1.35 -12.70
CA SER A 227 11.67 -1.87 -13.49
C SER A 227 11.64 -3.40 -13.63
N GLY A 228 10.93 -4.10 -12.76
CA GLY A 228 10.82 -5.56 -12.79
C GLY A 228 9.51 -6.06 -13.38
N LEU A 229 9.53 -7.30 -13.86
CA LEU A 229 8.36 -7.98 -14.41
C LEU A 229 7.30 -8.22 -13.33
N VAL A 230 6.06 -7.87 -13.66
CA VAL A 230 4.89 -8.08 -12.80
C VAL A 230 4.56 -9.57 -12.74
N GLY A 231 4.22 -10.09 -11.56
CA GLY A 231 3.86 -11.51 -11.40
C GLY A 231 5.04 -12.48 -11.41
N MET A 232 6.28 -11.99 -11.52
CA MET A 232 7.47 -12.83 -11.53
C MET A 232 8.21 -12.83 -10.18
N SER A 233 8.92 -13.92 -9.89
CA SER A 233 9.85 -13.97 -8.77
C SER A 233 11.14 -13.23 -9.10
N ARG A 234 11.95 -12.94 -8.08
CA ARG A 234 13.24 -12.26 -8.26
C ARG A 234 14.16 -12.97 -9.27
N LYS A 235 14.11 -14.31 -9.34
CA LYS A 235 14.91 -15.10 -10.28
C LYS A 235 14.43 -14.92 -11.74
N HIS A 236 13.13 -14.82 -11.95
CA HIS A 236 12.53 -14.62 -13.28
C HIS A 236 12.29 -13.14 -13.60
N GLY A 237 13.14 -12.24 -13.08
CA GLY A 237 13.08 -10.80 -13.43
C GLY A 237 12.06 -9.97 -12.66
N GLY A 238 11.43 -10.51 -11.62
CA GLY A 238 10.53 -9.77 -10.74
C GLY A 238 11.25 -8.88 -9.71
N GLY A 239 10.52 -7.90 -9.18
CA GLY A 239 11.04 -6.91 -8.23
C GLY A 239 11.96 -5.86 -8.85
N ASP A 240 12.37 -4.85 -8.07
CA ASP A 240 13.21 -3.76 -8.59
C ASP A 240 14.54 -4.28 -9.18
N ARG A 241 14.92 -3.73 -10.33
CA ARG A 241 16.11 -4.12 -11.11
C ARG A 241 17.19 -3.06 -10.98
N CYS A 242 18.44 -3.48 -11.10
CA CYS A 242 19.56 -2.55 -11.05
C CYS A 242 19.45 -1.53 -12.18
N GLN A 243 19.60 -0.26 -11.85
CA GLN A 243 19.53 0.85 -12.81
C GLN A 243 20.89 1.19 -13.45
N HIS A 244 21.90 0.36 -13.20
CA HIS A 244 23.22 0.56 -13.80
C HIS A 244 23.17 0.18 -15.27
N VAL A 245 23.79 1.03 -16.08
CA VAL A 245 23.93 0.86 -17.52
C VAL A 245 25.42 0.85 -17.81
N ASP A 246 25.89 -0.20 -18.50
CA ASP A 246 27.29 -0.32 -18.90
C ASP A 246 27.58 0.57 -20.12
N GLU A 247 28.85 0.68 -20.52
CA GLU A 247 29.30 1.60 -21.59
C GLU A 247 28.60 1.33 -22.94
N ASP A 248 28.22 0.08 -23.21
CA ASP A 248 27.46 -0.33 -24.40
C ASP A 248 25.95 -0.04 -24.31
N GLY A 249 25.47 0.65 -23.28
CA GLY A 249 24.05 0.93 -23.07
C GLY A 249 23.24 -0.26 -22.53
N ILE A 250 23.91 -1.32 -22.07
CA ILE A 250 23.28 -2.55 -21.58
C ILE A 250 22.92 -2.40 -20.09
N TYR A 251 21.67 -2.67 -19.73
CA TYR A 251 21.23 -2.64 -18.34
C TYR A 251 21.69 -3.88 -17.57
N CYS A 252 22.11 -3.65 -16.31
CA CYS A 252 22.44 -4.74 -15.42
C CYS A 252 21.23 -5.63 -15.11
N GLY A 253 21.30 -6.89 -15.52
CA GLY A 253 20.26 -7.91 -15.28
C GLY A 253 20.15 -8.40 -13.83
N THR A 254 20.77 -7.73 -12.86
CA THR A 254 20.69 -8.11 -11.44
C THR A 254 19.56 -7.37 -10.74
N SER A 255 18.96 -7.98 -9.72
CA SER A 255 17.97 -7.28 -8.89
C SER A 255 18.62 -6.20 -8.03
N ALA A 256 17.93 -5.08 -7.89
CA ALA A 256 18.32 -4.03 -6.97
C ALA A 256 18.22 -4.52 -5.51
N GLU A 257 19.14 -4.04 -4.67
CA GLU A 257 19.17 -4.33 -3.26
C GLU A 257 18.78 -3.09 -2.44
N HIS A 258 17.80 -3.26 -1.56
CA HIS A 258 17.33 -2.18 -0.72
C HIS A 258 18.26 -1.98 0.48
N SER A 259 18.74 -0.75 0.66
CA SER A 259 19.47 -0.34 1.85
C SER A 259 18.49 0.05 2.96
N LYS A 260 18.50 -0.68 4.08
CA LYS A 260 17.74 -0.29 5.28
C LYS A 260 18.40 0.85 6.04
N THR A 261 19.72 0.96 5.89
CA THR A 261 20.57 1.94 6.60
C THR A 261 20.82 3.20 5.76
N GLY A 262 20.41 3.22 4.50
CA GLY A 262 20.65 4.34 3.58
C GLY A 262 22.11 4.48 3.13
N THR A 263 22.95 3.49 3.41
CA THR A 263 24.38 3.51 3.10
C THR A 263 24.72 3.10 1.67
N GLY A 264 23.80 2.41 1.00
CA GLY A 264 23.94 2.03 -0.40
C GLY A 264 22.99 2.82 -1.29
N VAL A 265 23.36 2.88 -2.57
CA VAL A 265 22.62 3.61 -3.60
C VAL A 265 21.30 2.88 -3.87
N THR A 266 20.19 3.61 -3.76
CA THR A 266 18.86 3.06 -4.05
C THR A 266 18.71 2.74 -5.53
N GLY A 267 18.12 1.59 -5.85
CA GLY A 267 17.92 1.18 -7.24
C GLY A 267 19.12 0.47 -7.87
N MET A 268 20.21 0.29 -7.13
CA MET A 268 21.38 -0.48 -7.59
C MET A 268 21.42 -1.89 -6.99
N CYS A 269 22.05 -2.83 -7.69
CA CYS A 269 22.41 -4.13 -7.13
C CYS A 269 23.63 -3.99 -6.22
N ARG A 270 23.95 -5.04 -5.46
CA ARG A 270 25.06 -5.02 -4.49
C ARG A 270 26.42 -4.68 -5.11
N THR A 271 26.67 -5.11 -6.35
CA THR A 271 27.94 -4.85 -7.06
C THR A 271 28.04 -3.40 -7.51
N HIS A 272 26.93 -2.79 -7.91
CA HIS A 272 26.86 -1.37 -8.30
C HIS A 272 26.55 -0.43 -7.13
N GLY A 273 26.88 -0.85 -5.91
CA GLY A 273 26.78 0.01 -4.71
C GLY A 273 25.43 0.00 -4.00
N GLY A 274 24.51 -0.90 -4.36
CA GLY A 274 23.25 -1.11 -3.66
C GLY A 274 23.39 -1.89 -2.34
N GLY A 275 22.28 -1.99 -1.60
CA GLY A 275 22.22 -2.72 -0.32
C GLY A 275 22.80 -1.97 0.88
N ASN A 276 22.97 -2.65 2.02
CA ASN A 276 23.67 -2.06 3.17
C ASN A 276 25.18 -2.18 2.98
N ARG A 277 25.91 -1.08 3.15
CA ARG A 277 27.36 -1.00 2.95
C ARG A 277 28.06 -0.79 4.29
N CYS A 278 29.24 -1.40 4.44
CA CYS A 278 30.10 -1.12 5.57
C CYS A 278 30.63 0.32 5.45
N GLN A 279 30.55 1.11 6.51
CA GLN A 279 31.07 2.48 6.55
C GLN A 279 32.53 2.54 7.04
N ILE A 280 33.12 1.40 7.37
CA ILE A 280 34.53 1.31 7.75
C ILE A 280 35.37 1.44 6.47
N HIS A 281 36.27 2.41 6.44
CA HIS A 281 37.21 2.60 5.33
C HIS A 281 38.05 1.32 5.12
N GLY A 282 38.04 0.79 3.89
CA GLY A 282 38.84 -0.38 3.49
C GLY A 282 38.17 -1.75 3.69
N CYS A 283 36.86 -1.80 3.94
CA CYS A 283 36.08 -3.03 4.14
C CYS A 283 35.25 -3.44 2.91
#